data_AF-A0A9X3MN14-F1
#
_entry.id   AF-A0A9X3MN14-F1
#
_cell.length_a   1.000
_cell.length_b   1.000
_cell.length_c   1.000
_cell.angle_alpha   90.00
_cell.angle_beta   90.00
_cell.angle_gamma   90.00
#
_symmetry.space_group_name_H-M   'P 1'
#
loop_
_entity.id
_entity.type
_entity.pdbx_description
1 polymer ?
#
loop_
_entity_poly.entity_id
_entity_poly.type
_entity_poly.pdbx_seq_one_letter_code
_entity_poly.pdbx_strand_id
1 'polypeptide(L)'
;MLDKYDSKLRSEFTYVDSPDHPNLISSPDALVAKKGEINAYYRVHSDEKVRLKNLLSRLAISRLALPVHTKHVLVLPEDNNERILFACISNFDRVIEDSDFTTSLNLLNDKTPDSIVERNLFLRDEHYVRFGIVYELSLSQESHTHDREINISFDDDILESVYYSDWLKNTRNRGVKKEFFKSHLFYKTERSVISIPNFNSSSKKMDLLRNICISSLQIESNFEDGVLESDLMLGKFIMSESVPSYKHDVLKGLRSASFCGLSLSGATNINSVNSYSEFLSNRIEGGIRELSKKKNRYIKRNRNW
;
A
#
# COMPACT_ATOMS: atom_id res chain seq x y z
N MET A 1 -11.68 -21.35 0.02
CA MET A 1 -12.97 -21.45 0.78
C MET A 1 -14.05 -20.56 0.18
N LEU A 2 -13.72 -19.39 -0.39
CA LEU A 2 -14.62 -18.68 -1.30
C LEU A 2 -14.79 -19.40 -2.66
N ASP A 3 -13.87 -20.30 -3.01
CA ASP A 3 -13.97 -21.22 -4.17
C ASP A 3 -15.28 -22.00 -4.23
N LYS A 4 -15.93 -22.22 -3.08
CA LYS A 4 -17.24 -22.88 -3.00
C LYS A 4 -18.35 -22.05 -3.66
N TYR A 5 -18.14 -20.76 -3.86
CA TYR A 5 -19.12 -19.86 -4.45
C TYR A 5 -19.02 -19.78 -5.97
N ASP A 6 -17.90 -20.17 -6.59
CA ASP A 6 -17.77 -20.14 -8.05
C ASP A 6 -18.89 -20.94 -8.74
N SER A 7 -19.16 -22.14 -8.22
CA SER A 7 -20.29 -22.99 -8.65
C SER A 7 -21.69 -22.44 -8.37
N LYS A 8 -21.82 -21.43 -7.50
CA LYS A 8 -23.09 -20.81 -7.09
C LYS A 8 -23.36 -19.48 -7.79
N LEU A 9 -22.36 -18.93 -8.48
CA LEU A 9 -22.50 -17.66 -9.18
C LEU A 9 -23.28 -17.85 -10.48
N ARG A 10 -24.17 -16.91 -10.75
CA ARG A 10 -24.85 -16.84 -12.06
C ARG A 10 -23.80 -16.54 -13.13
N SER A 11 -24.03 -17.01 -14.35
CA SER A 11 -23.12 -16.80 -15.50
C SER A 11 -22.84 -15.34 -15.86
N GLU A 12 -23.55 -14.39 -15.26
CA GLU A 12 -23.35 -12.95 -15.44
C GLU A 12 -22.24 -12.35 -14.56
N PHE A 13 -21.70 -13.13 -13.61
CA PHE A 13 -20.62 -12.69 -12.72
C PHE A 13 -19.29 -13.34 -13.14
N THR A 14 -18.19 -12.60 -12.95
CA THR A 14 -16.83 -13.15 -13.05
C THR A 14 -16.22 -13.14 -11.66
N TYR A 15 -15.69 -14.28 -11.22
CA TYR A 15 -15.05 -14.45 -9.92
C TYR A 15 -13.58 -14.81 -10.07
N VAL A 16 -12.75 -14.18 -9.25
CA VAL A 16 -11.31 -14.48 -9.16
C VAL A 16 -10.96 -14.63 -7.68
N ASP A 17 -10.61 -15.85 -7.28
CA ASP A 17 -10.00 -16.10 -5.97
C ASP A 17 -8.53 -15.70 -5.99
N SER A 18 -8.04 -15.13 -4.88
CA SER A 18 -6.63 -14.76 -4.69
C SER A 18 -6.04 -14.00 -5.89
N PRO A 19 -6.67 -12.89 -6.32
CA PRO A 19 -6.32 -12.15 -7.53
C PRO A 19 -4.86 -11.68 -7.54
N ASP A 20 -4.12 -12.03 -8.59
CA ASP A 20 -2.76 -11.51 -8.80
C ASP A 20 -2.80 -10.15 -9.52
N HIS A 21 -2.49 -9.07 -8.81
CA HIS A 21 -2.35 -7.74 -9.39
C HIS A 21 -0.87 -7.33 -9.48
N PRO A 22 -0.40 -6.81 -10.64
CA PRO A 22 1.03 -6.60 -10.92
C PRO A 22 1.75 -5.60 -9.99
N ASN A 23 0.99 -4.70 -9.36
CA ASN A 23 1.49 -3.68 -8.43
C ASN A 23 1.21 -3.98 -6.95
N LEU A 24 0.40 -5.00 -6.64
CA LEU A 24 0.03 -5.29 -5.26
C LEU A 24 0.87 -6.43 -4.71
N ILE A 25 1.55 -6.15 -3.60
CA ILE A 25 2.25 -7.20 -2.82
C ILE A 25 1.27 -8.05 -2.01
N SER A 26 0.09 -7.49 -1.71
CA SER A 26 -0.99 -8.15 -0.98
C SER A 26 -2.31 -7.64 -1.55
N SER A 27 -3.04 -8.52 -2.22
CA SER A 27 -4.29 -8.23 -2.91
C SER A 27 -5.50 -8.40 -1.98
N PRO A 28 -6.72 -8.02 -2.43
CA PRO A 28 -7.94 -8.58 -1.86
C PRO A 28 -7.91 -10.12 -1.93
N ASP A 29 -8.70 -10.77 -1.08
CA ASP A 29 -8.83 -12.23 -1.05
C ASP A 29 -9.65 -12.75 -2.24
N ALA A 30 -10.59 -11.93 -2.74
CA ALA A 30 -11.32 -12.22 -3.97
C ALA A 30 -11.78 -10.95 -4.68
N LEU A 31 -11.99 -11.06 -6.00
CA LEU A 31 -12.71 -10.07 -6.81
C LEU A 31 -13.95 -10.73 -7.42
N VAL A 32 -15.08 -10.01 -7.38
CA VAL A 32 -16.27 -10.35 -8.16
C VAL A 32 -16.62 -9.17 -9.04
N ALA A 33 -16.82 -9.40 -10.34
CA ALA A 33 -17.19 -8.36 -11.28
C ALA A 33 -18.50 -8.67 -12.02
N LYS A 34 -19.25 -7.61 -12.37
CA LYS A 34 -20.43 -7.66 -13.23
C LYS A 34 -20.59 -6.34 -13.99
N LYS A 35 -20.73 -6.40 -15.31
CA LYS A 35 -21.07 -5.24 -16.18
C LYS A 35 -20.22 -3.97 -15.91
N GLY A 36 -18.94 -4.13 -15.64
CA GLY A 36 -18.02 -3.01 -15.38
C GLY A 36 -17.99 -2.51 -13.94
N GLU A 37 -18.74 -3.13 -13.03
CA GLU A 37 -18.62 -2.92 -11.58
C GLU A 37 -17.81 -4.06 -10.94
N ILE A 38 -17.10 -3.75 -9.86
CA ILE A 38 -16.22 -4.70 -9.16
C ILE A 38 -16.41 -4.58 -7.66
N ASN A 39 -16.53 -5.73 -6.99
CA ASN A 39 -16.41 -5.86 -5.54
C ASN A 39 -15.08 -6.54 -5.22
N ALA A 40 -14.32 -5.96 -4.28
CA ALA A 40 -13.13 -6.54 -3.70
C ALA A 40 -13.41 -7.02 -2.28
N TYR A 41 -13.21 -8.31 -2.02
CA TYR A 41 -13.52 -8.94 -0.75
C TYR A 41 -12.25 -9.16 0.07
N TYR A 42 -12.35 -8.86 1.36
CA TYR A 42 -11.25 -8.95 2.32
C TYR A 42 -11.64 -9.88 3.46
N ARG A 43 -10.74 -10.77 3.82
CA ARG A 43 -10.79 -11.58 5.04
C ARG A 43 -9.63 -11.19 5.93
N VAL A 44 -9.85 -11.15 7.23
CA VAL A 44 -8.81 -10.77 8.18
C VAL A 44 -7.80 -11.91 8.34
N HIS A 45 -6.56 -11.66 7.96
CA HIS A 45 -5.46 -12.63 8.11
C HIS A 45 -4.93 -12.64 9.55
N SER A 46 -4.20 -13.69 9.94
CA SER A 46 -3.71 -13.86 11.32
C SER A 46 -2.80 -12.72 11.78
N ASP A 47 -1.96 -12.20 10.88
CA ASP A 47 -1.09 -11.03 11.14
C ASP A 47 -1.88 -9.73 11.25
N GLU A 48 -2.98 -9.60 10.51
CA GLU A 48 -3.91 -8.47 10.58
C GLU A 48 -4.73 -8.46 11.87
N LYS A 49 -5.05 -9.64 12.44
CA LYS A 49 -5.68 -9.73 13.77
C LYS A 49 -4.80 -9.17 14.88
N VAL A 50 -3.50 -9.46 14.81
CA VAL A 50 -2.52 -8.93 15.77
C VAL A 50 -2.31 -7.43 15.54
N ARG A 51 -2.32 -7.00 14.28
CA ARG A 51 -2.04 -5.62 13.91
C ARG A 51 -2.98 -5.14 12.81
N LEU A 52 -4.09 -4.56 13.24
CA LEU A 52 -5.19 -4.13 12.38
C LEU A 52 -4.78 -3.12 11.29
N LYS A 53 -3.76 -2.29 11.53
CA LYS A 53 -3.20 -1.39 10.51
C LYS A 53 -2.70 -2.13 9.26
N ASN A 54 -2.31 -3.42 9.35
CA ASN A 54 -1.94 -4.20 8.17
C ASN A 54 -3.13 -4.35 7.20
N LEU A 55 -4.33 -4.60 7.74
CA LEU A 55 -5.56 -4.66 6.94
C LEU A 55 -5.87 -3.31 6.29
N LEU A 56 -5.74 -2.21 7.03
CA LEU A 56 -5.94 -0.87 6.49
C LEU A 56 -4.93 -0.52 5.39
N SER A 57 -3.65 -0.88 5.57
CA SER A 57 -2.64 -0.71 4.53
C SER A 57 -2.96 -1.52 3.29
N ARG A 58 -3.43 -2.78 3.45
CA ARG A 58 -3.86 -3.63 2.33
C ARG A 58 -5.09 -3.05 1.61
N LEU A 59 -6.06 -2.53 2.35
CA LEU A 59 -7.23 -1.82 1.80
C LEU A 59 -6.80 -0.59 1.02
N ALA A 60 -5.99 0.28 1.61
CA ALA A 60 -5.58 1.53 0.99
C ALA A 60 -4.79 1.35 -0.29
N ILE A 61 -3.82 0.42 -0.30
CA ILE A 61 -3.05 0.14 -1.51
C ILE A 61 -3.93 -0.47 -2.60
N SER A 62 -4.93 -1.27 -2.22
CA SER A 62 -5.90 -1.81 -3.17
C SER A 62 -6.79 -0.71 -3.78
N ARG A 63 -7.22 0.28 -2.98
CA ARG A 63 -8.01 1.43 -3.48
C ARG A 63 -7.25 2.26 -4.51
N LEU A 64 -5.93 2.34 -4.38
CA LEU A 64 -5.07 3.02 -5.34
C LEU A 64 -4.84 2.17 -6.60
N ALA A 65 -4.72 0.86 -6.46
CA ALA A 65 -4.45 -0.05 -7.59
C ALA A 65 -5.69 -0.36 -8.43
N LEU A 66 -6.83 -0.61 -7.79
CA LEU A 66 -8.05 -1.05 -8.45
C LEU A 66 -8.82 0.12 -9.08
N PRO A 67 -9.79 -0.16 -9.99
CA PRO A 67 -10.68 0.86 -10.51
C PRO A 67 -11.40 1.62 -9.38
N VAL A 68 -11.55 2.94 -9.52
CA VAL A 68 -12.11 3.84 -8.48
C VAL A 68 -13.56 3.56 -8.08
N HIS A 69 -14.30 2.82 -8.92
CA HIS A 69 -15.66 2.38 -8.62
C HIS A 69 -15.70 1.06 -7.83
N THR A 70 -14.54 0.41 -7.60
CA THR A 70 -14.47 -0.86 -6.87
C THR A 70 -14.96 -0.67 -5.44
N LYS A 71 -15.91 -1.51 -5.02
CA LYS A 71 -16.41 -1.53 -3.64
C LYS A 71 -15.60 -2.51 -2.81
N HIS A 72 -15.13 -2.08 -1.66
CA HIS A 72 -14.30 -2.87 -0.76
C HIS A 72 -15.17 -3.43 0.37
N VAL A 73 -15.31 -4.75 0.40
CA VAL A 73 -16.19 -5.47 1.32
C VAL A 73 -15.36 -6.30 2.29
N LEU A 74 -15.51 -6.05 3.60
CA LEU A 74 -14.93 -6.88 4.64
C LEU A 74 -15.86 -8.06 4.95
N VAL A 75 -15.30 -9.27 4.95
CA VAL A 75 -16.01 -10.50 5.29
C VAL A 75 -15.56 -10.97 6.66
N LEU A 76 -16.51 -11.07 7.59
CA LEU A 76 -16.31 -11.57 8.94
C LEU A 76 -16.77 -13.04 9.05
N PRO A 77 -16.09 -13.88 9.84
CA PRO A 77 -16.61 -15.19 10.22
C PRO A 77 -17.90 -15.04 11.06
N GLU A 78 -18.84 -15.97 10.91
CA GLU A 78 -20.20 -15.97 11.52
C GLU A 78 -20.20 -15.79 13.05
N ASP A 79 -19.10 -16.13 13.76
CA ASP A 79 -19.01 -16.04 15.22
C ASP A 79 -18.06 -14.94 15.73
N ASN A 80 -17.50 -14.12 14.83
CA ASN A 80 -16.36 -13.30 15.19
C ASN A 80 -16.77 -11.90 15.69
N ASN A 81 -17.08 -11.82 16.98
CA ASN A 81 -17.37 -10.57 17.69
C ASN A 81 -16.07 -9.83 18.11
N GLU A 82 -15.08 -9.79 17.22
CA GLU A 82 -13.77 -9.22 17.49
C GLU A 82 -13.90 -7.70 17.65
N ARG A 83 -13.98 -7.24 18.92
CA ARG A 83 -14.11 -5.81 19.26
C ARG A 83 -13.04 -4.93 18.62
N ILE A 84 -11.88 -5.51 18.32
CA ILE A 84 -10.76 -4.81 17.68
C ILE A 84 -11.11 -4.34 16.26
N LEU A 85 -11.98 -5.08 15.54
CA LEU A 85 -12.35 -4.78 14.15
C LEU A 85 -13.32 -3.59 14.04
N PHE A 86 -14.08 -3.26 15.09
CA PHE A 86 -15.03 -2.13 15.06
C PHE A 86 -14.38 -0.81 14.66
N ALA A 87 -13.11 -0.60 15.03
CA ALA A 87 -12.37 0.61 14.66
C ALA A 87 -12.06 0.72 13.16
N CYS A 88 -12.21 -0.36 12.39
CA CYS A 88 -11.89 -0.40 10.96
C CYS A 88 -13.09 -0.64 10.04
N ILE A 89 -14.23 -1.06 10.58
CA ILE A 89 -15.47 -1.31 9.82
C ILE A 89 -15.86 -0.09 8.97
N SER A 90 -15.75 1.13 9.51
CA SER A 90 -16.11 2.37 8.79
C SER A 90 -15.23 2.67 7.57
N ASN A 91 -14.11 1.98 7.40
CA ASN A 91 -13.20 2.18 6.28
C ASN A 91 -13.63 1.35 5.06
N PHE A 92 -14.50 0.36 5.22
CA PHE A 92 -15.00 -0.50 4.14
C PHE A 92 -16.36 0.00 3.64
N ASP A 93 -16.63 -0.20 2.35
CA ASP A 93 -17.92 0.14 1.74
C ASP A 93 -19.06 -0.73 2.31
N ARG A 94 -18.72 -1.98 2.67
CA ARG A 94 -19.62 -2.88 3.38
C ARG A 94 -18.85 -3.85 4.28
N VAL A 95 -19.49 -4.26 5.36
CA VAL A 95 -19.05 -5.38 6.20
C VAL A 95 -20.17 -6.40 6.24
N ILE A 96 -19.84 -7.66 5.98
CA ILE A 96 -20.77 -8.78 5.88
C ILE A 96 -20.26 -9.98 6.67
N GLU A 97 -21.15 -10.89 7.02
CA GLU A 97 -20.79 -12.24 7.44
C GLU A 97 -20.53 -13.14 6.23
N ASP A 98 -19.82 -14.26 6.41
CA ASP A 98 -19.52 -15.19 5.31
C ASP A 98 -20.80 -15.81 4.70
N SER A 99 -21.84 -16.01 5.52
CA SER A 99 -23.19 -16.44 5.12
C SER A 99 -23.84 -15.48 4.12
N ASP A 100 -23.58 -14.17 4.26
CA ASP A 100 -24.14 -13.09 3.46
C ASP A 100 -23.36 -12.84 2.15
N PHE A 101 -22.34 -13.66 1.84
CA PHE A 101 -21.55 -13.45 0.63
C PHE A 101 -22.40 -13.37 -0.64
N THR A 102 -23.37 -14.27 -0.81
CA THR A 102 -24.20 -14.31 -2.03
C THR A 102 -25.15 -13.12 -2.12
N THR A 103 -25.70 -12.65 -1.00
CA THR A 103 -26.59 -11.48 -0.98
C THR A 103 -25.81 -10.18 -1.23
N SER A 104 -24.54 -10.13 -0.80
CA SER A 104 -23.64 -8.99 -1.04
C SER A 104 -23.38 -8.70 -2.52
N LEU A 105 -23.58 -9.68 -3.42
CA LEU A 105 -23.43 -9.50 -4.87
C LEU A 105 -24.41 -8.46 -5.43
N ASN A 106 -25.51 -8.19 -4.73
CA ASN A 106 -26.44 -7.13 -5.10
C ASN A 106 -25.79 -5.74 -5.10
N LEU A 107 -24.71 -5.55 -4.34
CA LEU A 107 -23.92 -4.32 -4.35
C LEU A 107 -23.38 -3.99 -5.75
N LEU A 108 -23.15 -4.98 -6.61
CA LEU A 108 -22.71 -4.74 -7.99
C LEU A 108 -23.76 -4.02 -8.85
N ASN A 109 -24.99 -3.84 -8.35
CA ASN A 109 -26.02 -3.07 -9.04
C ASN A 109 -26.09 -1.60 -8.56
N ASP A 110 -25.52 -1.25 -7.40
CA ASP A 110 -25.55 0.15 -6.95
C ASP A 110 -24.42 0.92 -7.61
N LYS A 111 -24.72 2.08 -8.20
CA LYS A 111 -23.69 2.94 -8.75
C LYS A 111 -22.95 3.68 -7.65
N THR A 112 -21.63 3.71 -7.75
CA THR A 112 -20.80 4.55 -6.89
C THR A 112 -21.05 6.02 -7.23
N PRO A 113 -21.32 6.91 -6.25
CA PRO A 113 -21.56 8.33 -6.51
C PRO A 113 -20.40 9.00 -7.24
N ASP A 114 -20.71 9.83 -8.26
CA ASP A 114 -19.71 10.51 -9.09
C ASP A 114 -18.73 11.37 -8.27
N SER A 115 -19.21 12.00 -7.19
CA SER A 115 -18.37 12.81 -6.30
C SER A 115 -17.28 12.01 -5.58
N ILE A 116 -17.57 10.75 -5.21
CA ILE A 116 -16.61 9.83 -4.59
C ILE A 116 -15.59 9.38 -5.64
N VAL A 117 -16.07 9.05 -6.85
CA VAL A 117 -15.24 8.67 -7.98
C VAL A 117 -14.24 9.79 -8.32
N GLU A 118 -14.69 11.04 -8.43
CA GLU A 118 -13.83 12.19 -8.72
C GLU A 118 -12.77 12.44 -7.64
N ARG A 119 -13.14 12.35 -6.35
CA ARG A 119 -12.20 12.50 -5.22
C ARG A 119 -11.11 11.43 -5.29
N ASN A 120 -11.50 10.18 -5.49
CA ASN A 120 -10.57 9.04 -5.53
C ASN A 120 -9.67 9.08 -6.77
N LEU A 121 -10.17 9.56 -7.91
CA LEU A 121 -9.36 9.74 -9.12
C LEU A 121 -8.17 10.67 -8.89
N PHE A 122 -8.37 11.79 -8.21
CA PHE A 122 -7.28 12.74 -7.97
C PHE A 122 -6.16 12.14 -7.10
N LEU A 123 -6.52 11.50 -5.99
CA LEU A 123 -5.55 10.85 -5.10
C LEU A 123 -4.81 9.73 -5.81
N ARG A 124 -5.52 8.98 -6.65
CA ARG A 124 -4.92 7.93 -7.47
C ARG A 124 -3.93 8.50 -8.47
N ASP A 125 -4.29 9.54 -9.23
CA ASP A 125 -3.40 10.14 -10.22
C ASP A 125 -2.11 10.67 -9.59
N GLU A 126 -2.21 11.33 -8.43
CA GLU A 126 -1.05 11.78 -7.68
C GLU A 126 -0.17 10.61 -7.24
N HIS A 127 -0.78 9.54 -6.75
CA HIS A 127 -0.08 8.31 -6.38
C HIS A 127 0.64 7.68 -7.57
N TYR A 128 0.02 7.61 -8.75
CA TYR A 128 0.66 7.04 -9.94
C TYR A 128 1.85 7.88 -10.44
N VAL A 129 1.81 9.21 -10.29
CA VAL A 129 2.99 10.06 -10.56
C VAL A 129 4.13 9.70 -9.61
N ARG A 130 3.85 9.56 -8.32
CA ARG A 130 4.85 9.16 -7.31
C ARG A 130 5.41 7.77 -7.61
N PHE A 131 4.53 6.81 -7.82
CA PHE A 131 4.88 5.44 -8.18
C PHE A 131 5.78 5.39 -9.41
N GLY A 132 5.43 6.09 -10.49
CA GLY A 132 6.24 6.12 -11.72
C GLY A 132 7.67 6.60 -11.47
N ILE A 133 7.82 7.70 -10.74
CA ILE A 133 9.14 8.26 -10.40
C ILE A 133 9.93 7.29 -9.51
N VAL A 134 9.32 6.76 -8.45
CA VAL A 134 9.97 5.82 -7.53
C VAL A 134 10.40 4.54 -8.26
N TYR A 135 9.52 4.03 -9.13
CA TYR A 135 9.77 2.81 -9.89
C TYR A 135 10.90 2.98 -10.91
N GLU A 136 10.89 4.07 -11.70
CA GLU A 136 11.96 4.36 -12.66
C GLU A 136 13.33 4.48 -11.98
N LEU A 137 13.38 5.17 -10.85
CA LEU A 137 14.60 5.32 -10.08
C LEU A 137 15.09 3.98 -9.50
N SER A 138 14.16 3.17 -8.98
CA SER A 138 14.49 1.86 -8.42
C SER A 138 14.97 0.88 -9.50
N LEU A 139 14.35 0.92 -10.69
CA LEU A 139 14.74 0.11 -11.84
C LEU A 139 16.12 0.52 -12.37
N SER A 140 16.41 1.82 -12.39
CA SER A 140 17.75 2.33 -12.69
C SER A 140 18.77 1.82 -11.67
N GLN A 141 18.45 1.84 -10.36
CA GLN A 141 19.38 1.29 -9.36
C GLN A 141 19.62 -0.21 -9.54
N GLU A 142 18.57 -1.00 -9.80
CA GLU A 142 18.69 -2.44 -9.98
C GLU A 142 19.55 -2.81 -11.21
N SER A 143 19.51 -2.02 -12.28
CA SER A 143 20.33 -2.27 -13.48
C SER A 143 21.82 -1.96 -13.31
N HIS A 144 22.20 -1.10 -12.34
CA HIS A 144 23.59 -0.72 -12.07
C HIS A 144 24.23 -1.56 -10.94
N THR A 145 23.62 -2.68 -10.55
CA THR A 145 24.04 -3.55 -9.43
C THR A 145 25.33 -4.32 -9.69
N HIS A 146 25.71 -4.55 -10.95
CA HIS A 146 26.85 -5.41 -11.30
C HIS A 146 28.23 -4.80 -10.95
N ASP A 147 28.28 -3.52 -10.52
CA ASP A 147 29.53 -2.78 -10.30
C ASP A 147 29.77 -2.35 -8.83
N ARG A 148 29.06 -2.91 -7.83
CA ARG A 148 29.16 -2.42 -6.44
C ARG A 148 29.44 -3.52 -5.41
N GLU A 149 30.49 -3.33 -4.62
CA GLU A 149 30.60 -3.91 -3.27
C GLU A 149 29.85 -3.00 -2.29
N ILE A 150 28.67 -3.42 -1.83
CA ILE A 150 27.92 -2.63 -0.85
C ILE A 150 28.42 -2.96 0.57
N ASN A 151 29.45 -2.24 1.02
CA ASN A 151 29.72 -2.10 2.45
C ASN A 151 28.82 -0.99 3.01
N ILE A 152 27.66 -1.38 3.53
CA ILE A 152 26.79 -0.48 4.27
C ILE A 152 27.41 -0.26 5.65
N SER A 153 28.11 0.86 5.86
CA SER A 153 28.51 1.29 7.19
C SER A 153 27.57 2.40 7.66
N PHE A 154 26.48 2.00 8.34
CA PHE A 154 25.77 2.94 9.18
C PHE A 154 26.41 2.88 10.56
N ASP A 155 26.83 4.02 11.07
CA ASP A 155 27.16 4.12 12.49
C ASP A 155 25.85 3.94 13.26
N ASP A 156 25.75 2.89 14.08
CA ASP A 156 24.51 2.51 14.78
C ASP A 156 23.97 3.65 15.65
N ASP A 157 24.86 4.55 16.10
CA ASP A 157 24.53 5.73 16.90
C ASP A 157 23.74 6.81 16.13
N ILE A 158 23.69 6.75 14.80
CA ILE A 158 23.00 7.74 13.94
C ILE A 158 21.57 7.29 13.57
N LEU A 159 21.26 6.00 13.70
CA LEU A 159 19.98 5.45 13.27
C LEU A 159 18.95 5.45 14.40
N GLU A 160 17.96 6.33 14.31
CA GLU A 160 16.82 6.32 15.22
C GLU A 160 15.83 5.21 14.84
N SER A 161 15.15 4.63 15.82
CA SER A 161 14.10 3.64 15.53
C SER A 161 12.81 4.33 15.08
N VAL A 162 12.18 3.80 14.02
CA VAL A 162 10.89 4.31 13.55
C VAL A 162 9.76 3.80 14.44
N TYR A 163 8.80 4.65 14.75
CA TYR A 163 7.55 4.26 15.41
C TYR A 163 6.41 4.39 14.42
N TYR A 164 5.48 3.44 14.44
CA TYR A 164 4.29 3.49 13.59
C TYR A 164 3.35 4.59 14.10
N SER A 165 3.06 5.59 13.25
CA SER A 165 2.88 6.99 13.68
C SER A 165 1.59 7.37 14.41
N ASP A 166 0.52 6.55 14.42
CA ASP A 166 -0.80 7.10 14.80
C ASP A 166 -1.54 6.37 15.92
N TRP A 167 -1.07 5.20 16.37
CA TRP A 167 -1.72 4.58 17.53
C TRP A 167 -1.43 5.40 18.80
N LEU A 168 -0.20 5.88 18.95
CA LEU A 168 0.23 6.71 20.06
C LEU A 168 -0.49 8.08 20.15
N LYS A 169 -0.90 8.65 19.02
CA LYS A 169 -1.58 9.96 18.99
C LYS A 169 -3.07 9.85 19.38
N ASN A 170 -3.74 8.76 18.97
CA ASN A 170 -5.18 8.61 19.16
C ASN A 170 -5.58 7.72 20.33
N THR A 171 -4.69 6.90 20.88
CA THR A 171 -5.01 6.20 22.12
C THR A 171 -4.87 7.13 23.32
N ARG A 172 -6.02 7.54 23.88
CA ARG A 172 -6.12 8.11 25.24
C ARG A 172 -5.58 7.18 26.34
N ASN A 173 -5.15 5.96 26.00
CA ASN A 173 -4.52 5.01 26.90
C ASN A 173 -3.07 5.41 27.20
N ARG A 174 -2.91 6.28 28.21
CA ARG A 174 -1.62 6.66 28.84
C ARG A 174 -0.78 5.48 29.37
N GLY A 175 -1.30 4.24 29.34
CA GLY A 175 -0.65 3.05 29.89
C GLY A 175 0.09 2.15 28.89
N VAL A 176 0.04 2.43 27.59
CA VAL A 176 0.66 1.52 26.60
C VAL A 176 2.07 2.00 26.28
N LYS A 177 3.05 1.12 26.51
CA LYS A 177 4.47 1.44 26.30
C LYS A 177 4.76 1.71 24.81
N LYS A 178 5.47 2.80 24.52
CA LYS A 178 5.91 3.18 23.15
C LYS A 178 6.70 2.07 22.44
N GLU A 179 7.41 1.26 23.22
CA GLU A 179 8.22 0.13 22.75
C GLU A 179 7.42 -0.89 21.92
N PHE A 180 6.11 -1.08 22.20
CA PHE A 180 5.26 -1.98 21.42
C PHE A 180 5.01 -1.50 19.98
N PHE A 181 5.29 -0.22 19.68
CA PHE A 181 5.09 0.39 18.36
C PHE A 181 6.40 0.63 17.61
N LYS A 182 7.51 0.15 18.17
CA LYS A 182 8.83 0.23 17.54
C LYS A 182 8.83 -0.65 16.30
N SER A 183 9.18 -0.07 15.16
CA SER A 183 9.46 -0.82 13.95
C SER A 183 10.75 -1.61 14.13
N HIS A 184 10.71 -2.90 13.81
CA HIS A 184 11.90 -3.73 13.67
C HIS A 184 12.41 -3.79 12.22
N LEU A 185 11.71 -3.13 11.29
CA LEU A 185 12.01 -3.18 9.86
C LEU A 185 12.58 -1.87 9.31
N PHE A 186 12.46 -0.78 10.09
CA PHE A 186 12.77 0.55 9.62
C PHE A 186 13.53 1.38 10.64
N TYR A 187 14.49 2.15 10.13
CA TYR A 187 15.28 3.13 10.83
C TYR A 187 15.03 4.51 10.25
N LYS A 188 15.06 5.53 11.09
CA LYS A 188 14.86 6.92 10.74
C LYS A 188 16.21 7.60 10.63
N THR A 189 16.29 8.47 9.63
CA THR A 189 17.38 9.41 9.39
C THR A 189 16.82 10.83 9.49
N GLU A 190 17.66 11.86 9.34
CA GLU A 190 17.19 13.25 9.33
C GLU A 190 16.07 13.51 8.32
N ARG A 191 16.18 12.93 7.10
CA ARG A 191 15.30 13.25 5.96
C ARG A 191 14.63 12.06 5.32
N SER A 192 14.76 10.87 5.89
CA SER A 192 14.28 9.63 5.26
C SER A 192 14.07 8.50 6.26
N VAL A 193 13.43 7.45 5.78
CA VAL A 193 13.24 6.18 6.49
C VAL A 193 13.83 5.06 5.65
N ILE A 194 14.65 4.22 6.26
CA ILE A 194 15.38 3.14 5.56
C ILE A 194 15.04 1.78 6.14
N SER A 195 14.98 0.76 5.28
CA SER A 195 14.93 -0.65 5.65
C SER A 195 16.17 -1.34 5.11
N ILE A 196 16.81 -2.20 5.91
CA ILE A 196 18.04 -2.92 5.52
C ILE A 196 17.76 -4.43 5.58
N PRO A 197 16.99 -4.97 4.62
CA PRO A 197 16.60 -6.38 4.65
C PRO A 197 17.73 -7.29 4.18
N ASN A 198 17.90 -8.43 4.86
CA ASN A 198 18.71 -9.52 4.34
C ASN A 198 17.85 -10.50 3.53
N PHE A 199 17.60 -10.16 2.26
CA PHE A 199 16.84 -11.05 1.38
C PHE A 199 17.59 -12.34 1.05
N ASN A 200 18.93 -12.36 1.07
CA ASN A 200 19.71 -13.54 0.69
C ASN A 200 19.60 -14.68 1.70
N SER A 201 19.57 -14.36 3.01
CA SER A 201 19.45 -15.36 4.08
C SER A 201 18.01 -15.77 4.40
N SER A 202 17.01 -15.03 3.92
CA SER A 202 15.61 -15.34 4.20
C SER A 202 15.08 -16.47 3.32
N SER A 203 14.52 -17.52 3.94
CA SER A 203 13.78 -18.57 3.20
C SER A 203 12.42 -18.09 2.69
N LYS A 204 11.92 -16.96 3.21
CA LYS A 204 10.61 -16.37 2.90
C LYS A 204 10.77 -14.94 2.40
N LYS A 205 11.57 -14.78 1.33
CA LYS A 205 11.97 -13.46 0.80
C LYS A 205 10.78 -12.58 0.44
N MET A 206 9.76 -13.15 -0.23
CA MET A 206 8.54 -12.43 -0.60
C MET A 206 7.71 -12.00 0.61
N ASP A 207 7.61 -12.85 1.65
CA ASP A 207 6.88 -12.49 2.87
C ASP A 207 7.59 -11.35 3.62
N LEU A 208 8.93 -11.37 3.63
CA LEU A 208 9.73 -10.27 4.19
C LEU A 208 9.46 -8.96 3.41
N LEU A 209 9.49 -9.00 2.08
CA LEU A 209 9.16 -7.84 1.25
C LEU A 209 7.73 -7.35 1.51
N ARG A 210 6.75 -8.25 1.58
CA ARG A 210 5.36 -7.96 1.93
C ARG A 210 5.26 -7.22 3.25
N ASN A 211 5.94 -7.69 4.28
CA ASN A 211 5.92 -7.07 5.60
C ASN A 211 6.56 -5.67 5.58
N ILE A 212 7.63 -5.47 4.82
CA ILE A 212 8.28 -4.15 4.63
C ILE A 212 7.32 -3.19 3.93
N CYS A 213 6.72 -3.59 2.82
CA CYS A 213 5.75 -2.79 2.06
C CYS A 213 4.52 -2.41 2.88
N ILE A 214 3.91 -3.37 3.59
CA ILE A 214 2.75 -3.09 4.44
C ILE A 214 3.13 -2.20 5.62
N SER A 215 4.34 -2.35 6.17
CA SER A 215 4.82 -1.50 7.27
C SER A 215 5.19 -0.09 6.80
N SER A 216 5.68 0.09 5.56
CA SER A 216 5.99 1.42 5.00
C SER A 216 4.75 2.30 4.86
N LEU A 217 3.62 1.69 4.49
CA LEU A 217 2.30 2.31 4.41
C LEU A 217 1.68 2.62 5.79
N GLN A 218 2.35 2.31 6.89
CA GLN A 218 1.91 2.66 8.23
C GLN A 218 2.78 3.74 8.86
N ILE A 219 3.90 4.05 8.22
CA ILE A 219 4.79 5.13 8.59
C ILE A 219 4.21 6.41 7.99
N GLU A 220 3.84 7.35 8.86
CA GLU A 220 3.28 8.68 8.54
C GLU A 220 1.96 8.65 7.76
N SER A 221 1.21 7.55 7.90
CA SER A 221 -0.01 7.32 7.13
C SER A 221 -1.23 7.47 8.01
N ASN A 222 -1.97 8.56 7.82
CA ASN A 222 -3.32 8.68 8.37
C ASN A 222 -4.30 7.96 7.45
N PHE A 223 -5.15 7.14 8.03
CA PHE A 223 -6.30 6.56 7.35
C PHE A 223 -7.53 7.31 7.84
N GLU A 224 -8.05 8.21 7.01
CA GLU A 224 -9.33 8.88 7.26
C GLU A 224 -10.34 8.31 6.27
N ASP A 225 -11.43 7.69 6.78
CA ASP A 225 -12.44 6.98 5.98
C ASP A 225 -11.86 5.94 4.99
N GLY A 226 -10.75 5.31 5.39
CA GLY A 226 -10.01 4.30 4.63
C GLY A 226 -9.27 4.86 3.42
N VAL A 227 -9.14 6.19 3.33
CA VAL A 227 -8.30 6.86 2.34
C VAL A 227 -6.93 7.08 2.96
N LEU A 228 -5.87 6.78 2.20
CA LEU A 228 -4.51 7.08 2.59
C LEU A 228 -4.27 8.58 2.42
N GLU A 229 -4.28 9.32 3.52
CA GLU A 229 -3.78 10.69 3.53
C GLU A 229 -2.27 10.61 3.73
N SER A 230 -1.51 10.86 2.66
CA SER A 230 -0.06 10.90 2.76
C SER A 230 0.38 12.25 3.31
N ASP A 231 1.07 12.24 4.45
CA ASP A 231 1.81 13.41 4.92
C ASP A 231 3.09 13.63 4.08
N LEU A 232 3.75 14.77 4.28
CA LEU A 232 4.94 15.24 3.54
C LEU A 232 6.05 14.17 3.35
N MET A 233 6.36 13.93 2.07
CA MET A 233 7.60 13.50 1.39
C MET A 233 8.82 13.04 2.21
N LEU A 234 8.65 12.16 3.19
CA LEU A 234 9.79 11.40 3.70
C LEU A 234 10.16 10.31 2.69
N GLY A 235 11.37 10.40 2.15
CA GLY A 235 11.92 9.36 1.29
C GLY A 235 11.97 8.04 2.04
N LYS A 236 11.43 6.97 1.45
CA LYS A 236 11.42 5.63 2.03
C LYS A 236 12.29 4.72 1.16
N PHE A 237 13.28 4.08 1.76
CA PHE A 237 14.29 3.33 1.01
C PHE A 237 14.41 1.88 1.47
N ILE A 238 14.60 0.98 0.50
CA ILE A 238 15.12 -0.36 0.73
C ILE A 238 16.60 -0.32 0.38
N MET A 239 17.43 -0.55 1.38
CA MET A 239 18.89 -0.65 1.26
C MET A 239 19.24 -2.09 0.90
N SER A 240 19.20 -2.40 -0.38
CA SER A 240 19.52 -3.72 -0.92
C SER A 240 19.93 -3.59 -2.38
N GLU A 241 20.67 -4.58 -2.88
CA GLU A 241 21.04 -4.64 -4.31
C GLU A 241 19.83 -4.94 -5.18
N SER A 242 18.95 -5.82 -4.70
CA SER A 242 17.77 -6.26 -5.44
C SER A 242 16.63 -6.53 -4.48
N VAL A 243 15.44 -6.65 -5.04
CA VAL A 243 14.28 -7.15 -4.32
C VAL A 243 13.92 -8.55 -4.82
N PRO A 244 13.24 -9.37 -3.99
CA PRO A 244 12.83 -10.70 -4.39
C PRO A 244 11.97 -10.70 -5.67
N SER A 245 12.30 -11.59 -6.60
CA SER A 245 11.54 -11.77 -7.84
C SER A 245 10.43 -12.80 -7.68
N TYR A 246 9.35 -12.64 -8.45
CA TYR A 246 8.27 -13.61 -8.52
C TYR A 246 8.43 -14.48 -9.77
N LYS A 247 8.15 -15.79 -9.66
CA LYS A 247 8.42 -16.78 -10.72
C LYS A 247 7.82 -16.40 -12.07
N HIS A 248 6.60 -15.87 -12.06
CA HIS A 248 5.84 -15.52 -13.27
C HIS A 248 5.98 -14.04 -13.64
N ASP A 249 6.63 -13.24 -12.79
CA ASP A 249 6.78 -11.80 -12.96
C ASP A 249 7.97 -11.29 -12.16
N VAL A 250 9.12 -11.26 -12.82
CA VAL A 250 10.42 -10.98 -12.17
C VAL A 250 10.42 -9.61 -11.51
N LEU A 251 9.69 -8.65 -12.07
CA LEU A 251 9.64 -7.25 -11.61
C LEU A 251 8.51 -6.97 -10.59
N LYS A 252 7.70 -7.98 -10.22
CA LYS A 252 6.59 -7.79 -9.28
C LYS A 252 7.05 -7.27 -7.93
N GLY A 253 8.17 -7.78 -7.41
CA GLY A 253 8.75 -7.31 -6.15
C GLY A 253 9.06 -5.81 -6.21
N LEU A 254 9.76 -5.39 -7.27
CA LEU A 254 10.16 -4.00 -7.47
C LEU A 254 8.95 -3.09 -7.64
N ARG A 255 8.02 -3.45 -8.53
CA ARG A 255 6.81 -2.66 -8.76
C ARG A 255 6.00 -2.52 -7.49
N SER A 256 5.83 -3.60 -6.72
CA SER A 256 5.03 -3.54 -5.50
C SER A 256 5.70 -2.71 -4.40
N ALA A 257 7.03 -2.80 -4.25
CA ALA A 257 7.77 -1.94 -3.34
C ALA A 257 7.62 -0.46 -3.72
N SER A 258 7.84 -0.14 -4.99
CA SER A 258 7.70 1.23 -5.51
C SER A 258 6.27 1.75 -5.40
N PHE A 259 5.27 0.89 -5.59
CA PHE A 259 3.86 1.23 -5.41
C PHE A 259 3.56 1.53 -3.93
N CYS A 260 4.24 0.88 -2.98
CA CYS A 260 4.21 1.24 -1.56
C CYS A 260 5.11 2.44 -1.19
N GLY A 261 5.62 3.19 -2.18
CA GLY A 261 6.46 4.36 -2.00
C GLY A 261 7.90 4.06 -1.59
N LEU A 262 8.35 2.81 -1.69
CA LEU A 262 9.70 2.39 -1.34
C LEU A 262 10.60 2.41 -2.58
N SER A 263 11.67 3.22 -2.52
CA SER A 263 12.69 3.23 -3.57
C SER A 263 13.83 2.27 -3.20
N LEU A 264 14.28 1.49 -4.18
CA LEU A 264 15.53 0.74 -4.03
C LEU A 264 16.71 1.73 -4.05
N SER A 265 17.64 1.59 -3.11
CA SER A 265 18.82 2.45 -3.03
C SER A 265 20.07 1.64 -2.74
N GLY A 266 21.10 1.85 -3.57
CA GLY A 266 22.45 1.35 -3.33
C GLY A 266 23.34 2.33 -2.55
N ALA A 267 22.76 3.29 -1.82
CA ALA A 267 23.53 4.21 -0.98
C ALA A 267 24.29 3.44 0.11
N THR A 268 25.53 3.83 0.39
CA THR A 268 26.41 3.13 1.34
C THR A 268 26.57 3.85 2.68
N ASN A 269 26.08 5.10 2.76
CA ASN A 269 26.18 5.94 3.96
C ASN A 269 24.98 6.90 4.09
N ILE A 270 24.83 7.48 5.28
CA ILE A 270 23.72 8.36 5.64
C ILE A 270 23.62 9.63 4.77
N ASN A 271 24.76 10.21 4.40
CA ASN A 271 24.79 11.41 3.56
C ASN A 271 24.22 11.12 2.17
N SER A 272 24.60 9.98 1.59
CA SER A 272 24.10 9.53 0.29
C SER A 272 22.59 9.24 0.33
N VAL A 273 22.11 8.64 1.43
CA VAL A 273 20.67 8.44 1.68
C VAL A 273 19.94 9.78 1.73
N ASN A 274 20.46 10.76 2.48
CA ASN A 274 19.84 12.08 2.61
C ASN A 274 19.83 12.85 1.28
N SER A 275 20.92 12.84 0.52
CA SER A 275 20.97 13.45 -0.81
C SER A 275 19.99 12.79 -1.78
N TYR A 276 19.86 11.47 -1.71
CA TYR A 276 18.91 10.74 -2.54
C TYR A 276 17.46 11.02 -2.14
N SER A 277 17.18 11.17 -0.84
CA SER A 277 15.88 11.63 -0.32
C SER A 277 15.50 13.00 -0.89
N GLU A 278 16.40 13.97 -0.82
CA GLU A 278 16.16 15.32 -1.35
C GLU A 278 15.92 15.29 -2.87
N PHE A 279 16.72 14.53 -3.61
CA PHE A 279 16.52 14.35 -5.04
C PHE A 279 15.15 13.73 -5.36
N LEU A 280 14.77 12.66 -4.66
CA LEU A 280 13.48 11.99 -4.83
C LEU A 280 12.32 12.96 -4.53
N SER A 281 12.41 13.71 -3.44
CA SER A 281 11.40 14.69 -3.06
C SER A 281 11.22 15.77 -4.11
N ASN A 282 12.33 16.34 -4.60
CA ASN A 282 12.31 17.35 -5.67
C ASN A 282 11.67 16.81 -6.97
N ARG A 283 11.98 15.56 -7.35
CA ARG A 283 11.40 14.91 -8.54
C ARG A 283 9.88 14.75 -8.42
N ILE A 284 9.42 14.25 -7.26
CA ILE A 284 8.00 14.02 -7.01
C ILE A 284 7.24 15.34 -6.96
N GLU A 285 7.75 16.35 -6.25
CA GLU A 285 7.13 17.68 -6.22
C GLU A 285 7.01 18.29 -7.63
N GLY A 286 8.04 18.12 -8.45
CA GLY A 286 8.02 18.50 -9.87
C GLY A 286 6.89 17.82 -10.64
N GLY A 287 6.78 16.50 -10.52
CA GLY A 287 5.73 15.71 -11.18
C GLY A 287 4.31 16.11 -10.76
N ILE A 288 4.07 16.29 -9.46
CA ILE A 288 2.76 16.70 -8.91
C ILE A 288 2.38 18.11 -9.39
N ARG A 289 3.36 19.02 -9.46
CA ARG A 289 3.16 20.38 -9.99
C ARG A 289 2.74 20.35 -11.46
N GLU A 290 3.33 19.47 -12.27
CA GLU A 290 2.94 19.31 -13.67
C GLU A 290 1.54 18.72 -13.84
N LEU A 291 1.19 17.70 -13.04
CA LEU A 291 -0.16 17.13 -13.00
C LEU A 291 -1.21 18.21 -12.70
N SER A 292 -0.95 19.03 -11.68
CA SER A 292 -1.82 20.13 -11.27
C SER A 292 -2.00 21.18 -12.38
N LYS A 293 -0.91 21.54 -13.09
CA LYS A 293 -0.97 22.45 -14.26
C LYS A 293 -1.84 21.87 -15.39
N LYS A 294 -1.70 20.57 -15.71
CA LYS A 294 -2.50 19.90 -16.75
C LYS A 294 -4.00 19.92 -16.39
N LYS A 295 -4.35 19.59 -15.15
CA LYS A 295 -5.73 19.62 -14.65
C LYS A 295 -6.36 21.01 -14.76
N ASN A 296 -5.64 22.05 -14.33
CA ASN A 296 -6.12 23.43 -14.42
C ASN A 296 -6.37 23.90 -15.86
N ARG A 297 -5.54 23.46 -16.83
CA ARG A 297 -5.77 23.75 -18.26
C ARG A 297 -7.01 23.05 -18.79
N TYR A 298 -7.26 21.81 -18.39
CA TYR A 298 -8.45 21.06 -18.78
C TYR A 298 -9.73 21.73 -18.27
N ILE A 299 -9.78 22.09 -16.98
CA ILE A 299 -10.92 22.80 -16.37
C ILE A 299 -11.18 24.14 -17.09
N LYS A 300 -10.13 24.92 -17.38
CA LYS A 300 -10.27 26.20 -18.09
C LYS A 300 -10.84 26.03 -19.51
N ARG A 301 -10.46 24.97 -20.22
CA ARG A 301 -10.98 24.71 -21.57
C ARG A 301 -12.46 24.33 -21.55
N ASN A 302 -12.89 23.53 -20.58
CA ASN A 302 -14.27 23.03 -20.51
C ASN A 302 -15.26 24.01 -19.86
N ARG A 303 -14.79 25.08 -19.21
CA ARG A 303 -15.66 26.16 -18.70
C ARG A 303 -16.07 27.20 -19.75
N ASN A 304 -15.43 27.18 -20.92
CA ASN A 304 -15.68 28.11 -22.02
C ASN A 304 -16.60 27.52 -23.11
N TRP A 305 -17.29 26.41 -22.79
CA TRP A 305 -18.32 25.75 -23.59
C TRP A 305 -19.62 25.75 -22.79
#